data_AF-A0A6V8P8T1-F1
#
_entry.id   AF-A0A6V8P8T1-F1
#
_cell.length_a   1.000
_cell.length_b   1.000
_cell.length_c   1.000
_cell.angle_alpha   90.00
_cell.angle_beta   90.00
_cell.angle_gamma   90.00
#
_symmetry.space_group_name_H-M   'P 1'
#
loop_
_entity.id
_entity.type
_entity.pdbx_description
1 polymer ?
#
loop_
_entity_poly.entity_id
_entity_poly.type
_entity_poly.pdbx_seq_one_letter_code
_entity_poly.pdbx_strand_id
1 'polypeptide(L)'
;MKDTELTERNEKTGAVLVVGGGIAGMQASLDLADSGFKVYLAEKSPFIGGKMTQLDKTFPTNDCATCILTPRMVDVAENKNIELLVYSEVEEIKGYGGNFDVKIRRKATYVDWSKCTGCEECVGKCPARI
;
A
#
# COMPACT_ATOMS: atom_id res chain seq x y z
N MET A 1 22.89 25.52 -37.24
CA MET A 1 23.55 25.58 -35.90
C MET A 1 22.65 26.43 -35.01
N LYS A 2 21.73 25.92 -34.19
CA LYS A 2 21.64 24.63 -33.50
C LYS A 2 20.19 24.12 -33.59
N ASP A 3 19.99 23.05 -34.33
CA ASP A 3 18.86 22.14 -34.16
C ASP A 3 19.37 21.05 -33.21
N THR A 4 18.95 21.05 -31.94
CA THR A 4 19.31 19.96 -31.00
C THR A 4 18.27 19.85 -29.88
N GLU A 5 17.35 18.90 -30.09
CA GLU A 5 16.84 17.96 -29.08
C GLU A 5 15.77 18.43 -28.07
N LEU A 6 14.53 18.52 -28.56
CA LEU A 6 13.35 18.07 -27.79
C LEU A 6 13.25 16.54 -27.94
N THR A 7 14.06 15.79 -27.21
CA THR A 7 13.97 14.33 -27.19
C THR A 7 12.70 13.91 -26.46
N GLU A 8 11.81 13.22 -27.16
CA GLU A 8 10.64 12.56 -26.60
C GLU A 8 11.06 11.68 -25.41
N ARG A 9 10.72 12.09 -24.18
CA ARG A 9 10.84 11.24 -22.99
C ARG A 9 9.73 10.19 -23.00
N ASN A 10 9.86 9.22 -23.89
CA ASN A 10 9.01 8.03 -23.97
C ASN A 10 9.54 6.90 -23.07
N GLU A 11 10.28 7.27 -22.03
CA GLU A 11 10.82 6.35 -21.05
C GLU A 11 9.75 6.16 -19.98
N LYS A 12 8.97 5.08 -20.13
CA LYS A 12 7.90 4.73 -19.19
C LYS A 12 8.52 4.61 -17.80
N THR A 13 7.94 5.31 -16.82
CA THR A 13 8.36 5.13 -15.42
C THR A 13 8.09 3.69 -15.01
N GLY A 14 9.13 2.95 -14.62
CA GLY A 14 9.04 1.55 -14.14
C GLY A 14 8.41 1.41 -12.75
N ALA A 15 7.54 2.36 -12.36
CA ALA A 15 6.87 2.39 -11.08
C ALA A 15 5.36 2.21 -11.26
N VAL A 16 4.74 1.46 -10.35
CA VAL A 16 3.31 1.15 -10.37
C VAL A 16 2.66 1.61 -9.06
N LEU A 17 1.49 2.23 -9.13
CA LEU A 17 0.67 2.55 -7.97
C LEU A 17 -0.49 1.56 -7.90
N VAL A 18 -0.60 0.86 -6.76
CA VAL A 18 -1.73 0.00 -6.42
C VAL A 18 -2.58 0.70 -5.37
N VAL A 19 -3.89 0.82 -5.63
CA VAL A 19 -4.84 1.47 -4.73
C VAL A 19 -5.73 0.41 -4.08
N GLY A 20 -5.59 0.26 -2.76
CA GLY A 20 -6.33 -0.69 -1.93
C GLY A 20 -5.47 -1.88 -1.50
N GLY A 21 -5.15 -1.96 -0.21
CA GLY A 21 -4.36 -3.01 0.44
C GLY A 21 -5.16 -4.25 0.82
N GLY A 22 -6.20 -4.62 0.08
CA GLY A 22 -6.87 -5.91 0.26
C GLY A 22 -6.05 -7.08 -0.29
N ILE A 23 -6.57 -8.32 -0.17
CA ILE A 23 -5.88 -9.52 -0.71
C ILE A 23 -5.50 -9.37 -2.20
N ALA A 24 -6.36 -8.77 -3.01
CA ALA A 24 -6.11 -8.55 -4.44
C ALA A 24 -4.97 -7.55 -4.68
N GLY A 25 -4.98 -6.41 -3.99
CA GLY A 25 -3.94 -5.38 -4.15
C GLY A 25 -2.59 -5.81 -3.58
N MET A 26 -2.60 -6.55 -2.47
CA MET A 26 -1.38 -7.13 -1.91
C MET A 26 -0.75 -8.13 -2.88
N GLN A 27 -1.52 -9.07 -3.43
CA GLN A 27 -1.01 -10.04 -4.39
C GLN A 27 -0.49 -9.35 -5.66
N ALA A 28 -1.25 -8.41 -6.22
CA ALA A 28 -0.81 -7.64 -7.38
C ALA A 28 0.50 -6.89 -7.11
N SER A 29 0.67 -6.34 -5.90
CA SER A 29 1.90 -5.64 -5.50
C SER A 29 3.09 -6.59 -5.41
N LEU A 30 2.90 -7.79 -4.86
CA LEU A 30 3.95 -8.81 -4.78
C LEU A 30 4.37 -9.27 -6.18
N ASP A 31 3.42 -9.61 -7.05
CA ASP A 31 3.71 -10.09 -8.40
C ASP A 31 4.49 -9.04 -9.22
N LEU A 32 4.13 -7.75 -9.07
CA LEU A 32 4.82 -6.63 -9.71
C LEU A 32 6.21 -6.37 -9.12
N ALA A 33 6.35 -6.49 -7.79
CA ALA A 33 7.62 -6.33 -7.11
C ALA A 33 8.62 -7.44 -7.46
N ASP A 34 8.14 -8.68 -7.59
CA ASP A 34 8.93 -9.84 -8.03
C ASP A 34 9.34 -9.72 -9.50
N SER A 35 8.52 -9.05 -10.32
CA SER A 35 8.85 -8.69 -11.71
C SER A 35 9.87 -7.54 -11.81
N GLY A 36 10.32 -6.98 -10.67
CA GLY A 36 11.35 -5.94 -10.61
C GLY A 36 10.84 -4.50 -10.73
N PHE A 37 9.53 -4.27 -10.66
CA PHE A 37 8.97 -2.92 -10.66
C PHE A 37 8.94 -2.34 -9.24
N LYS A 38 9.12 -1.02 -9.13
CA LYS A 38 8.87 -0.31 -7.87
C LYS A 38 7.35 -0.14 -7.71
N VAL A 39 6.80 -0.60 -6.60
CA VAL A 39 5.35 -0.53 -6.34
C VAL A 39 5.09 0.42 -5.18
N TYR A 40 4.11 1.31 -5.33
CA TYR A 40 3.53 2.08 -4.24
C TYR A 40 2.17 1.46 -3.92
N LEU A 41 1.94 1.06 -2.67
CA LEU A 41 0.65 0.48 -2.24
C LEU A 41 -0.06 1.46 -1.31
N ALA A 42 -1.09 2.15 -1.82
CA ALA A 42 -1.89 3.11 -1.05
C ALA A 42 -3.12 2.44 -0.43
N GLU A 43 -3.24 2.48 0.89
CA GLU A 43 -4.38 1.96 1.64
C GLU A 43 -5.03 3.05 2.49
N LYS A 44 -6.36 3.19 2.35
CA LYS A 44 -7.16 4.19 3.06
C LYS A 44 -7.16 3.97 4.57
N SER A 45 -7.21 2.72 5.00
CA SER A 45 -7.25 2.31 6.40
C SER A 45 -5.85 2.35 7.03
N PRO A 46 -5.72 2.39 8.38
CA PRO A 46 -4.41 2.37 9.02
C PRO A 46 -3.71 1.00 8.95
N PHE A 47 -4.39 -0.02 8.42
CA PHE A 47 -3.90 -1.39 8.25
C PHE A 47 -4.27 -1.94 6.87
N ILE A 48 -3.48 -2.90 6.39
CA ILE A 48 -3.75 -3.68 5.17
C ILE A 48 -4.50 -4.98 5.48
N GLY A 49 -4.98 -5.66 4.45
CA GLY A 49 -5.73 -6.92 4.51
C GLY A 49 -7.19 -6.80 4.05
N GLY A 50 -7.78 -5.60 4.11
CA GLY A 50 -9.14 -5.34 3.64
C GLY A 50 -10.19 -6.17 4.36
N LYS A 51 -11.30 -6.50 3.69
CA LYS A 51 -12.43 -7.24 4.29
C LYS A 51 -12.07 -8.67 4.71
N MET A 52 -11.06 -9.27 4.10
CA MET A 52 -10.65 -10.65 4.41
C MET A 52 -10.18 -10.80 5.87
N THR A 53 -9.60 -9.74 6.46
CA THR A 53 -9.22 -9.70 7.89
C THR A 53 -10.40 -9.83 8.84
N GLN A 54 -11.62 -9.53 8.38
CA GLN A 54 -12.84 -9.57 9.18
C GLN A 54 -13.53 -10.93 9.13
N LEU A 55 -13.06 -11.84 8.28
CA LEU A 55 -13.59 -13.19 8.15
C LEU A 55 -12.87 -14.12 9.12
N ASP A 56 -13.62 -14.99 9.79
CA ASP A 56 -13.03 -16.08 10.58
C ASP A 56 -12.44 -17.14 9.65
N LYS A 57 -13.24 -17.58 8.66
CA LYS A 57 -12.89 -18.67 7.74
C LYS A 57 -13.19 -18.34 6.28
N THR A 58 -12.46 -18.99 5.39
CA THR A 58 -12.67 -18.90 3.94
C THR A 58 -13.23 -20.19 3.37
N PHE A 59 -14.38 -20.11 2.70
CA PHE A 59 -14.88 -21.20 1.86
C PHE A 59 -13.95 -21.39 0.64
N PRO A 60 -13.76 -22.61 0.09
CA PRO A 60 -14.37 -23.90 0.46
C PRO A 60 -13.62 -24.70 1.52
N THR A 61 -12.36 -24.37 1.76
CA THR A 61 -11.47 -25.15 2.62
C THR A 61 -11.76 -24.97 4.10
N ASN A 62 -12.50 -23.93 4.48
CA ASN A 62 -12.75 -23.51 5.86
C ASN A 62 -11.46 -23.23 6.64
N ASP A 63 -10.40 -22.83 5.93
CA ASP A 63 -9.17 -22.34 6.54
C ASP A 63 -9.42 -21.02 7.25
N CYS A 64 -8.65 -20.75 8.30
CA CYS A 64 -8.68 -19.44 8.94
C CYS A 64 -8.18 -18.37 7.96
N ALA A 65 -8.96 -17.30 7.77
CA ALA A 65 -8.63 -16.26 6.79
C ALA A 65 -7.27 -15.62 7.09
N THR A 66 -6.99 -15.38 8.37
CA THR A 66 -5.72 -14.83 8.87
C THR A 66 -4.53 -15.74 8.51
N CYS A 67 -4.68 -17.06 8.54
CA CYS A 67 -3.59 -17.98 8.19
C CYS A 67 -3.12 -17.83 6.75
N ILE A 68 -4.01 -17.44 5.83
CA ILE A 68 -3.68 -17.21 4.42
C ILE A 68 -3.20 -15.77 4.21
N LEU A 69 -3.80 -14.82 4.93
CA LEU A 69 -3.60 -13.39 4.69
C LEU A 69 -2.34 -12.84 5.36
N THR A 70 -2.06 -13.23 6.59
CA THR A 70 -0.90 -12.74 7.36
C THR A 70 0.44 -12.94 6.65
N PRO A 71 0.77 -14.10 6.04
CA PRO A 71 2.04 -14.21 5.32
C PRO A 71 2.14 -13.19 4.19
N ARG A 72 1.06 -12.94 3.44
CA ARG A 72 1.03 -11.91 2.38
C ARG A 72 1.20 -10.49 2.93
N MET A 73 0.66 -10.21 4.11
CA MET A 73 0.84 -8.91 4.76
C MET A 73 2.30 -8.68 5.17
N VAL A 74 2.97 -9.71 5.69
CA VAL A 74 4.40 -9.66 6.04
C VAL A 74 5.26 -9.50 4.79
N ASP A 75 5.01 -10.32 3.76
CA ASP A 75 5.73 -10.25 2.48
C ASP A 75 5.67 -8.83 1.90
N VAL A 76 4.48 -8.21 1.89
CA VAL A 76 4.29 -6.84 1.39
C VAL A 76 5.01 -5.81 2.25
N ALA A 77 4.99 -5.97 3.58
CA ALA A 77 5.59 -5.01 4.51
C ALA A 77 7.12 -5.05 4.49
N GLU A 78 7.73 -6.21 4.25
CA GLU A 78 9.19 -6.39 4.25
C GLU A 78 9.83 -6.20 2.86
N ASN A 79 9.04 -6.25 1.78
CA ASN A 79 9.55 -6.14 0.43
C ASN A 79 10.06 -4.72 0.11
N LYS A 80 11.37 -4.60 -0.17
CA LYS A 80 12.05 -3.33 -0.48
C LYS A 80 11.54 -2.63 -1.74
N ASN A 81 10.98 -3.40 -2.68
CA ASN A 81 10.41 -2.86 -3.92
C ASN A 81 9.00 -2.31 -3.70
N ILE A 82 8.36 -2.61 -2.57
CA ILE A 82 7.02 -2.10 -2.23
C ILE A 82 7.15 -0.98 -1.21
N GLU A 83 6.60 0.19 -1.52
CA GLU A 83 6.44 1.27 -0.58
C GLU A 83 5.00 1.30 -0.08
N LEU A 84 4.82 0.92 1.18
CA LEU A 84 3.52 0.83 1.81
C LEU A 84 3.08 2.19 2.37
N LEU A 85 1.99 2.72 1.82
CA LEU A 85 1.36 3.98 2.19
C LEU A 85 0.02 3.70 2.89
N VAL A 86 0.08 3.22 4.14
CA VAL A 86 -1.12 3.08 4.99
C VAL A 86 -1.70 4.42 5.40
N TYR A 87 -2.97 4.41 5.75
CA TYR A 87 -3.74 5.59 6.15
C TYR A 87 -3.67 6.74 5.15
N SER A 88 -3.58 6.39 3.86
CA SER A 88 -3.35 7.31 2.76
C SER A 88 -4.44 7.15 1.69
N GLU A 89 -4.83 8.27 1.08
CA GLU A 89 -5.87 8.31 0.05
C GLU A 89 -5.34 9.04 -1.18
N VAL A 90 -5.68 8.53 -2.37
CA VAL A 90 -5.38 9.21 -3.62
C VAL A 90 -6.38 10.35 -3.82
N GLU A 91 -5.89 11.58 -3.96
CA GLU A 91 -6.73 12.76 -4.16
C GLU A 91 -6.90 13.12 -5.63
N GLU A 92 -5.82 13.01 -6.40
CA GLU A 92 -5.77 13.48 -7.77
C GLU A 92 -4.82 12.61 -8.58
N ILE A 93 -5.22 12.28 -9.80
CA ILE A 93 -4.41 11.56 -10.78
C ILE A 93 -4.35 12.41 -12.04
N LYS A 94 -3.16 12.83 -12.44
CA LYS A 94 -2.87 13.55 -13.67
C LYS A 94 -1.98 12.72 -14.59
N GLY A 95 -1.92 13.10 -15.86
CA GLY A 95 -1.07 12.45 -16.86
C GLY A 95 -1.78 11.41 -17.69
N TYR A 96 -1.01 10.50 -18.29
CA TYR A 96 -1.48 9.50 -19.23
C TYR A 96 -0.67 8.20 -19.09
N GLY A 97 -1.07 7.15 -19.79
CA GLY A 97 -0.46 5.81 -19.67
C GLY A 97 1.07 5.84 -19.77
N GLY A 98 1.74 5.48 -18.67
CA GLY A 98 3.21 5.44 -18.57
C GLY A 98 3.86 6.68 -17.93
N ASN A 99 3.11 7.77 -17.74
CA ASN A 99 3.55 9.01 -17.10
C ASN A 99 2.40 9.57 -16.24
N PHE A 100 2.19 8.97 -15.07
CA PHE A 100 1.21 9.43 -14.11
C PHE A 100 1.86 10.33 -13.05
N ASP A 101 1.20 11.43 -12.73
CA ASP A 101 1.50 12.24 -11.56
C ASP A 101 0.32 12.11 -10.58
N VAL A 102 0.58 11.53 -9.41
CA VAL A 102 -0.46 11.16 -8.44
C VAL A 102 -0.23 11.85 -7.11
N LYS A 103 -1.24 12.61 -6.68
CA LYS A 103 -1.25 13.25 -5.38
C LYS A 103 -1.88 12.33 -4.34
N ILE A 104 -1.08 11.91 -3.37
CA ILE A 104 -1.51 11.05 -2.26
C ILE A 104 -1.52 11.86 -0.97
N ARG A 105 -2.67 11.90 -0.30
CA ARG A 105 -2.81 12.49 1.03
C ARG A 105 -2.62 11.40 2.09
N ARG A 106 -1.51 11.46 2.81
CA ARG A 106 -1.32 10.69 4.05
C ARG A 106 -2.02 11.39 5.20
N LYS A 107 -3.01 10.72 5.81
CA LYS A 107 -3.76 11.29 6.92
C LYS A 107 -2.87 11.36 8.17
N ALA A 108 -3.07 12.40 8.98
CA ALA A 108 -2.33 12.56 10.23
C ALA A 108 -2.74 11.47 11.22
N THR A 109 -1.77 10.67 11.66
CA THR A 109 -1.95 9.61 12.65
C THR A 109 -1.81 10.13 14.08
N TYR A 110 -1.33 11.37 14.25
CA TYR A 110 -1.06 12.01 15.54
C TYR A 110 -0.12 11.22 16.47
N VAL A 111 0.61 10.25 15.90
CA VAL A 111 1.61 9.41 16.56
C VAL A 111 2.82 9.35 15.65
N ASP A 112 4.02 9.47 16.22
CA ASP A 112 5.27 9.29 15.49
C ASP A 112 5.53 7.80 15.25
N TRP A 113 5.32 7.33 14.03
CA TRP A 113 5.48 5.91 13.66
C TRP A 113 6.92 5.41 13.78
N SER A 114 7.91 6.30 13.72
CA SER A 114 9.31 5.91 13.92
C SER A 114 9.62 5.54 15.38
N LYS A 115 8.79 5.99 16.32
CA LYS A 115 8.93 5.76 17.77
C LYS A 115 7.86 4.84 18.34
N CYS A 116 6.76 4.63 17.61
CA CYS A 116 5.67 3.76 18.04
C CYS A 116 6.14 2.30 18.05
N THR A 117 5.99 1.64 19.19
CA THR A 117 6.33 0.21 19.36
C THR A 117 5.12 -0.72 19.26
N GLY A 118 3.90 -0.16 19.17
CA GLY A 118 2.67 -0.95 19.16
C GLY A 118 2.34 -1.62 20.50
N CYS A 119 2.85 -1.11 21.63
CA CYS A 119 2.64 -1.71 22.96
C CYS A 119 1.23 -1.53 23.57
N GLU A 120 0.37 -0.74 22.93
CA GLU A 120 -1.02 -0.49 23.33
C GLU A 120 -1.24 0.18 24.71
N GLU A 121 -0.18 0.61 25.41
CA GLU A 121 -0.30 1.31 26.70
C GLU A 121 -1.15 2.60 26.63
N CYS A 122 -1.11 3.28 25.49
CA CYS A 122 -1.91 4.48 25.23
C CYS A 122 -3.40 4.18 25.16
N VAL A 123 -3.79 3.01 24.65
CA VAL A 123 -5.19 2.59 24.51
C VAL A 123 -5.81 2.34 25.88
N GLY A 124 -5.09 1.64 26.76
CA GLY A 124 -5.57 1.34 28.12
C GLY A 124 -5.78 2.58 29.00
N LYS A 125 -5.03 3.66 28.76
CA LYS A 125 -5.15 4.93 29.50
C LYS A 125 -6.14 5.92 28.87
N CYS A 126 -6.68 5.62 27.68
CA CYS A 126 -7.55 6.55 26.97
C CYS A 126 -8.88 6.75 27.72
N PRO A 127 -9.25 7.99 28.10
CA PRO A 127 -10.52 8.24 28.79
C PRO A 127 -11.73 8.21 27.86
N ALA A 128 -11.53 8.40 26.55
CA ALA A 128 -12.58 8.36 25.56
C ALA A 128 -12.95 6.91 25.20
N ARG A 129 -14.25 6.61 25.08
CA ARG A 129 -14.75 5.36 24.54
C ARG A 129 -15.46 5.62 23.21
N ILE A 130 -15.06 4.87 22.20
CA ILE A 130 -15.45 4.97 20.79
C ILE A 130 -15.85 3.59 20.29
#